data_AF-A0A2T2TLD9-F1
#
_entry.id   AF-A0A2T2TLD9-F1
#
_cell.length_a   1.000
_cell.length_b   1.000
_cell.length_c   1.000
_cell.angle_alpha   90.00
_cell.angle_beta   90.00
_cell.angle_gamma   90.00
#
_symmetry.space_group_name_H-M   'P 1'
#
loop_
_entity.id
_entity.type
_entity.pdbx_description
1 polymer ?
#
loop_
_entity_poly.entity_id
_entity_poly.type
_entity_poly.pdbx_seq_one_letter_code
_entity_poly.pdbx_strand_id
1 'polypeptide(L)'
;MSDRLTSRQRAHLRSIAHDQDPLVHIGKEGFTDAVEASVRETFNTRELVTIRVLDNAPRDVRDVAEAVATALDDVQVVRTIVSY
;
A
#
# COMPACT_ATOMS: atom_id res chain seq x y z
N MET A 1 13.10 12.08 -10.75
CA MET A 1 12.08 11.09 -10.32
C MET A 1 11.64 10.28 -11.55
N SER A 2 12.43 9.29 -11.98
CA SER A 2 12.06 8.44 -13.14
C SER A 2 12.51 7.00 -13.00
N ASP A 3 12.63 6.47 -11.78
CA ASP A 3 12.81 5.03 -11.62
C ASP A 3 11.44 4.35 -11.52
N ARG A 4 10.72 4.39 -12.64
CA ARG A 4 9.43 3.72 -12.76
C ARG A 4 9.69 2.22 -12.85
N LEU A 5 9.26 1.46 -11.85
CA LEU A 5 9.47 0.00 -11.78
C LEU A 5 9.14 -0.67 -13.12
N THR A 6 10.11 -1.40 -13.67
CA THR A 6 9.94 -2.21 -14.89
C THR A 6 8.92 -3.32 -14.65
N SER A 7 8.35 -3.87 -15.72
CA SER A 7 7.41 -5.00 -15.63
C SER A 7 7.99 -6.19 -14.87
N ARG A 8 9.29 -6.46 -15.03
CA ARG A 8 10.00 -7.54 -14.33
C ARG A 8 10.14 -7.28 -12.84
N GLN A 9 10.55 -6.06 -12.46
CA GLN A 9 10.66 -5.66 -11.05
C GLN A 9 9.29 -5.67 -10.36
N ARG A 10 8.24 -5.15 -11.03
CA ARG A 10 6.87 -5.22 -10.49
C ARG A 10 6.42 -6.66 -10.28
N ALA A 11 6.67 -7.56 -11.24
CA ALA A 11 6.31 -8.97 -11.09
C ALA A 11 7.04 -9.62 -9.91
N HIS A 12 8.33 -9.31 -9.73
CA HIS A 12 9.11 -9.80 -8.60
C HIS A 12 8.56 -9.31 -7.25
N LEU A 13 8.31 -8.00 -7.11
CA LEU A 13 7.73 -7.43 -5.89
C LEU A 13 6.32 -7.97 -5.59
N ARG A 14 5.51 -8.22 -6.62
CA ARG A 14 4.20 -8.87 -6.46
C ARG A 14 4.31 -10.28 -5.91
N SER A 15 5.32 -11.03 -6.35
CA SER A 15 5.57 -12.37 -5.83
C SER A 15 5.94 -12.33 -4.35
N ILE A 16 6.80 -11.38 -3.95
CA ILE A 16 7.19 -11.21 -2.55
C ILE A 16 5.99 -10.80 -1.70
N ALA A 17 5.21 -9.82 -2.15
CA ALA A 17 4.06 -9.29 -1.41
C ALA A 17 2.91 -10.31 -1.27
N HIS A 18 2.81 -11.30 -2.17
CA HIS A 18 1.75 -12.30 -2.14
C HIS A 18 1.78 -13.16 -0.88
N ASP A 19 2.97 -13.47 -0.38
CA ASP A 19 3.18 -14.35 0.77
C ASP A 19 3.33 -13.56 2.09
N GLN A 20 3.17 -12.24 2.05
CA GLN A 20 3.26 -11.37 3.22
C GLN A 20 1.89 -11.09 3.82
N ASP A 21 1.78 -11.29 5.13
CA ASP A 21 0.65 -10.79 5.89
C ASP A 21 0.60 -9.25 5.84
N PRO A 22 -0.61 -8.66 5.74
CA PRO A 22 -0.76 -7.21 5.80
C PRO A 22 -0.22 -6.63 7.10
N LEU A 23 0.64 -5.63 6.98
CA LEU A 23 1.29 -4.97 8.11
C LEU A 23 0.48 -3.80 8.64
N VAL A 24 -0.29 -3.16 7.75
CA VAL A 24 -1.17 -2.04 8.08
C VAL A 24 -2.59 -2.40 7.69
N HIS A 25 -3.54 -2.07 8.56
CA HIS A 25 -4.97 -2.28 8.34
C HIS A 25 -5.70 -0.94 8.34
N ILE A 26 -6.54 -0.73 7.33
CA ILE A 26 -7.33 0.48 7.15
C ILE A 26 -8.80 0.10 7.30
N GLY A 27 -9.39 0.54 8.41
CA GLY A 27 -10.78 0.26 8.77
C GLY A 27 -11.70 1.45 8.59
N LYS A 28 -12.73 1.52 9.43
CA LYS A 28 -13.81 2.51 9.41
C LYS A 28 -13.36 3.97 9.37
N GLU A 29 -12.26 4.31 10.02
CA GLU A 29 -11.73 5.69 10.03
C GLU A 29 -11.05 6.06 8.71
N GLY A 30 -10.75 5.08 7.86
CA GLY A 30 -10.11 5.28 6.57
C GLY A 30 -8.63 5.63 6.69
N PHE A 31 -8.12 6.29 5.65
CA PHE A 31 -6.73 6.75 5.58
C PHE A 31 -6.60 8.09 6.32
N THR A 32 -6.14 8.03 7.57
CA THR A 32 -5.93 9.19 8.46
C THR A 32 -4.43 9.49 8.60
N ASP A 33 -4.08 10.65 9.18
CA ASP A 33 -2.68 11.03 9.44
C ASP A 33 -1.93 9.98 10.29
N ALA A 34 -2.63 9.33 11.22
CA ALA A 34 -2.06 8.26 12.04
C ALA A 34 -1.74 7.00 11.21
N VAL A 35 -2.64 6.63 10.29
CA VAL A 35 -2.41 5.54 9.34
C VAL A 35 -1.28 5.89 8.39
N GLU A 36 -1.24 7.10 7.86
CA GLU A 36 -0.17 7.59 6.99
C GLU A 36 1.19 7.48 7.68
N ALA A 37 1.30 7.95 8.93
CA ALA A 37 2.53 7.83 9.72
C ALA A 37 2.95 6.36 9.90
N SER A 38 2.00 5.48 10.21
CA SER A 38 2.25 4.04 10.35
C SER A 38 2.72 3.39 9.02
N VAL A 39 2.09 3.74 7.89
CA VAL A 39 2.52 3.27 6.57
C VAL A 39 3.94 3.74 6.27
N ARG A 40 4.25 5.02 6.54
CA ARG A 40 5.58 5.61 6.33
C ARG A 40 6.65 4.90 7.16
N GLU A 41 6.41 4.70 8.45
CA GLU A 41 7.35 4.02 9.35
C GLU A 41 7.58 2.56 8.92
N THR A 42 6.50 1.85 8.60
CA THR A 42 6.56 0.46 8.15
C THR A 42 7.34 0.35 6.83
N PHE A 43 7.12 1.29 5.90
CA PHE A 43 7.81 1.33 4.62
C PHE A 43 9.30 1.63 4.80
N ASN A 44 9.66 2.61 5.62
CA ASN A 44 11.05 2.93 5.91
C ASN A 44 11.82 1.77 6.57
N THR A 45 11.11 0.88 7.25
CA THR A 45 11.72 -0.28 7.92
C THR A 45 11.90 -1.49 7.00
N ARG A 46 10.98 -1.69 6.04
CA ARG A 46 10.89 -2.94 5.26
C ARG A 46 11.00 -2.77 3.75
N GLU A 47 10.98 -1.55 3.24
CA GLU A 47 11.02 -1.18 1.81
C GLU A 47 9.86 -1.73 0.94
N LEU A 48 9.04 -2.64 1.48
CA LEU A 48 7.83 -3.18 0.89
C LEU A 48 6.77 -3.39 1.98
N VAL A 49 5.56 -2.88 1.74
CA VAL A 49 4.45 -2.93 2.71
C VAL A 49 3.20 -3.45 2.03
N THR A 50 2.59 -4.47 2.61
CA THR A 50 1.24 -4.92 2.27
C THR A 50 0.24 -4.24 3.22
N ILE A 51 -0.74 -3.55 2.65
CA ILE A 51 -1.81 -2.85 3.38
C ILE A 51 -3.13 -3.57 3.10
N ARG A 52 -3.91 -3.84 4.15
CA ARG A 52 -5.26 -4.39 4.04
C ARG A 52 -6.29 -3.30 4.27
N VAL A 53 -7.14 -3.09 3.28
CA VAL A 53 -8.34 -2.26 3.44
C VAL A 53 -9.50 -3.17 3.85
N LEU A 54 -10.14 -2.87 4.96
CA LEU A 54 -11.27 -3.64 5.49
C LEU A 54 -12.58 -3.22 4.84
N ASP A 55 -13.57 -4.11 4.85
CA ASP A 55 -14.88 -3.89 4.19
C ASP A 55 -15.67 -2.71 4.79
N ASN A 56 -15.34 -2.31 6.01
CA ASN A 56 -15.96 -1.18 6.68
C ASN A 56 -15.25 0.16 6.41
N ALA A 57 -14.18 0.17 5.60
CA ALA A 57 -13.50 1.38 5.22
C ALA A 57 -14.40 2.29 4.37
N PRO A 58 -14.28 3.62 4.50
CA PRO A 58 -15.13 4.58 3.80
C PRO A 58 -14.80 4.72 2.31
N ARG A 59 -13.67 4.16 1.86
CA ARG A 59 -13.15 4.24 0.49
C ARG A 59 -12.66 2.88 0.05
N ASP A 60 -12.70 2.64 -1.27
CA ASP A 60 -12.23 1.38 -1.81
C ASP A 60 -10.69 1.29 -1.81
N VAL A 61 -10.17 0.09 -2.07
CA VAL A 61 -8.74 -0.17 -2.04
C VAL A 61 -7.95 0.60 -3.11
N ARG A 62 -8.57 1.01 -4.23
CA ARG A 62 -7.91 1.80 -5.27
C ARG A 62 -7.78 3.25 -4.83
N ASP A 63 -8.86 3.82 -4.31
CA ASP A 63 -8.87 5.18 -3.75
C ASP A 63 -7.86 5.33 -2.62
N VAL A 64 -7.79 4.32 -1.73
CA VAL A 64 -6.82 4.30 -0.64
C VAL A 64 -5.39 4.17 -1.17
N ALA A 65 -5.15 3.31 -2.18
CA ALA A 65 -3.82 3.18 -2.78
C ALA A 65 -3.36 4.49 -3.45
N GLU A 66 -4.25 5.20 -4.13
CA GLU A 66 -3.95 6.52 -4.71
C GLU A 66 -3.67 7.56 -3.64
N ALA A 67 -4.44 7.57 -2.54
CA ALA A 67 -4.19 8.46 -1.41
C ALA A 67 -2.82 8.23 -0.78
N VAL A 68 -2.43 6.96 -0.57
CA VAL A 68 -1.09 6.60 -0.06
C VAL A 68 0.02 7.06 -1.01
N ALA A 69 -0.12 6.80 -2.31
CA ALA A 69 0.88 7.21 -3.31
C ALA A 69 1.01 8.73 -3.44
N THR A 70 -0.07 9.47 -3.16
CA THR A 70 -0.08 10.93 -3.17
C THR A 70 0.54 11.52 -1.90
N ALA A 71 0.34 10.88 -0.76
CA ALA A 71 0.83 11.34 0.54
C ALA A 71 2.32 11.03 0.78
N LEU A 72 2.88 10.03 0.08
CA LEU A 72 4.24 9.55 0.26
C LEU A 72 5.03 9.66 -1.05
N ASP A 73 5.89 10.67 -1.16
CA ASP A 73 6.60 11.02 -2.40
C ASP A 73 7.49 9.89 -2.97
N ASP A 74 8.06 9.05 -2.10
CA ASP A 74 8.98 7.96 -2.48
C ASP A 74 8.31 6.57 -2.52
N VAL A 75 6.97 6.52 -2.48
CA VAL A 75 6.22 5.25 -2.48
C VAL A 75 5.52 5.04 -3.82
N GLN A 76 5.64 3.82 -4.34
CA GLN A 76 4.93 3.41 -5.54
C GLN A 76 3.99 2.23 -5.27
N VAL A 77 2.74 2.36 -5.71
CA VAL A 77 1.77 1.25 -5.70
C VAL A 77 2.15 0.21 -6.76
N VAL A 78 2.47 -1.01 -6.30
CA VAL A 78 2.88 -2.13 -7.16
C VAL A 78 1.66 -2.90 -7.70
N ARG A 79 0.66 -3.12 -6.85
CA ARG A 79 -0.57 -3.87 -7.13
C ARG A 79 -1.65 -3.53 -6.10
N THR A 80 -2.88 -3.55 -6.55
CA THR A 80 -4.09 -3.55 -5.72
C THR A 80 -4.81 -4.90 -5.90
N ILE A 81 -5.35 -5.46 -4.83
CA ILE A 81 -6.13 -6.71 -4.84
C ILE A 81 -7.51 -6.40 -4.27
N VAL A 82 -8.56 -6.79 -4.98
CA VAL A 82 -9.94 -6.74 -4.51
C VAL A 82 -10.40 -8.19 -4.38
N SER A 83 -10.82 -8.58 -3.19
CA SER A 83 -11.53 -9.84 -2.97
C SER A 83 -13.02 -9.55 -2.92
N TYR A 84 -13.82 -10.40 -3.55
CA TYR A 84 -15.28 -10.37 -3.49
C TYR A 84 -15.77 -11.47 -2.56
#